data_AF-A0A952VNE5-F1
#
_entry.id   AF-A0A952VNE5-F1
#
_cell.length_a   1.000
_cell.length_b   1.000
_cell.length_c   1.000
_cell.angle_alpha   90.00
_cell.angle_beta   90.00
_cell.angle_gamma   90.00
#
_symmetry.space_group_name_H-M   'P 1'
#
loop_
_entity.id
_entity.type
_entity.pdbx_description
1 polymer ?
#
loop_
_entity_poly.entity_id
_entity_poly.type
_entity_poly.pdbx_seq_one_letter_code
_entity_poly.pdbx_strand_id
1 'polypeptide(L)'
;MIPSIRCIVGAFVVVLATVIEMYPAHAGTLEDYINTIGKTGCESIPYAGLQRSCQNLDVDKYCKDASQYPRASQGTRALRQKIDTDLPNEIKKLESGVKSLQEAVAKATSEAEKQSINANIRTMETDLNNRYKTLSQMNGDLQTDIATIDKRIQNGERCSRERYDMFQVFKAVISKAESETDPAVVKEATPRLAYWKSQQDIHYRVRIEDVQVAIEKCKDCRDGKQ
;
A
#
# COMPACT_ATOMS: atom_id res chain seq x y z
N MET A 1 -19.67 -19.29 48.74
CA MET A 1 -19.21 -17.92 48.99
C MET A 1 -17.69 -17.93 49.01
N ILE A 2 -17.06 -17.43 47.95
CA ILE A 2 -15.62 -17.23 47.81
C ILE A 2 -15.47 -15.87 47.11
N PRO A 3 -14.67 -14.93 47.64
CA PRO A 3 -14.70 -13.55 47.18
C PRO A 3 -13.92 -13.33 45.89
N SER A 4 -14.37 -12.31 45.18
CA SER A 4 -13.88 -11.79 43.91
C SER A 4 -12.42 -11.36 43.93
N ILE A 5 -11.66 -11.74 42.90
CA ILE A 5 -10.39 -11.10 42.55
C ILE A 5 -10.64 -10.27 41.29
N ARG A 6 -10.72 -8.94 41.45
CA ARG A 6 -10.69 -7.98 40.36
C ARG A 6 -9.22 -7.70 40.03
N CYS A 7 -8.72 -8.28 38.94
CA CYS A 7 -7.44 -7.87 38.36
C CYS A 7 -7.66 -6.60 37.53
N ILE A 8 -7.27 -5.46 38.11
CA ILE A 8 -7.09 -4.20 37.38
C ILE A 8 -5.72 -4.31 36.68
N VAL A 9 -5.71 -4.60 35.38
CA VAL A 9 -4.50 -4.44 34.55
C VAL A 9 -4.54 -3.03 33.99
N GLY A 10 -3.90 -2.10 34.70
CA GLY A 10 -3.64 -0.75 34.21
C GLY A 10 -2.62 -0.82 33.08
N ALA A 11 -3.05 -0.51 31.87
CA ALA A 11 -2.15 -0.31 30.74
C ALA A 11 -1.38 1.00 30.96
N PHE A 12 -0.09 0.87 31.28
CA PHE A 12 0.87 1.98 31.23
C PHE A 12 0.98 2.47 29.78
N VAL A 13 0.38 3.63 29.49
CA VAL A 13 0.66 4.37 28.27
C VAL A 13 2.03 5.02 28.45
N VAL A 14 3.06 4.37 27.94
CA VAL A 14 4.38 5.00 27.77
C VAL A 14 4.24 5.96 26.59
N VAL A 15 3.95 7.23 26.88
CA VAL A 15 4.10 8.31 25.91
C VAL A 15 5.61 8.51 25.72
N LEU A 16 6.17 7.88 24.68
CA LEU A 16 7.48 8.29 24.16
C LEU A 16 7.32 9.72 23.63
N ALA A 17 7.62 10.70 24.47
CA ALA A 17 7.88 12.06 24.03
C ALA A 17 9.18 12.02 23.23
N THR A 18 9.09 11.86 21.91
CA THR A 18 10.20 12.19 21.02
C THR A 18 10.47 13.67 21.19
N VAL A 19 11.51 13.99 21.95
CA VAL A 19 12.13 15.31 21.95
C VAL A 19 12.66 15.49 20.54
N ILE A 20 11.88 16.17 19.70
CA ILE A 20 12.37 16.74 18.46
C ILE A 20 13.40 17.76 18.92
N GLU A 21 14.69 17.42 18.79
CA GLU A 21 15.77 18.40 18.88
C GLU A 21 15.47 19.47 17.84
N MET A 22 14.86 20.56 18.30
CA MET A 22 14.75 21.79 17.54
C MET A 22 16.16 22.36 17.45
N TYR A 23 16.93 21.89 16.47
CA TYR A 23 18.11 22.61 16.00
C TYR A 23 17.65 24.06 15.78
N PRO A 24 18.32 25.06 16.39
CA PRO A 24 17.95 26.44 16.16
C PRO A 24 18.02 26.69 14.66
N ALA A 25 16.85 26.83 14.04
CA ALA A 25 16.74 27.20 12.66
C ALA A 25 17.27 28.63 12.59
N HIS A 26 18.55 28.79 12.23
CA HIS A 26 19.12 30.09 11.91
C HIS A 26 18.14 30.79 10.96
N ALA A 27 17.70 32.00 11.36
CA ALA A 27 16.95 32.88 10.48
C ALA A 27 17.79 33.08 9.20
N GLY A 28 17.14 33.09 8.04
CA GLY A 28 17.84 33.26 6.77
C GLY A 28 18.47 34.64 6.76
N THR A 29 19.79 34.71 6.63
CA THR A 29 20.49 35.98 6.43
C THR A 29 20.17 36.52 5.03
N LEU A 30 20.35 37.82 4.81
CA LEU A 30 20.23 38.40 3.45
C LEU A 30 21.09 37.63 2.43
N GLU A 31 22.27 37.18 2.84
CA GLU A 31 23.17 36.38 2.01
C GLU A 31 22.55 35.04 1.62
N ASP A 32 21.86 34.35 2.55
CA ASP A 32 21.15 33.10 2.24
C ASP A 32 20.04 33.31 1.20
N TYR A 33 19.34 34.43 1.26
CA TYR A 33 18.36 34.81 0.25
C TYR A 33 19.00 35.07 -1.12
N ILE A 34 20.13 35.77 -1.15
CA ILE A 34 20.86 36.04 -2.39
C ILE A 34 21.38 34.72 -2.99
N ASN A 35 21.94 33.82 -2.18
CA ASN A 35 22.52 32.55 -2.61
C ASN A 35 21.49 31.58 -3.24
N THR A 36 20.21 31.78 -2.96
CA THR A 36 19.13 30.96 -3.52
C THR A 36 18.50 31.58 -4.77
N ILE A 37 19.00 32.72 -5.28
CA ILE A 37 18.45 33.36 -6.50
C ILE A 37 18.62 32.42 -7.70
N GLY A 38 17.54 32.26 -8.48
CA GLY A 38 17.50 31.39 -9.66
C GLY A 38 17.45 29.89 -9.35
N LYS A 39 17.47 29.50 -8.07
CA LYS A 39 17.35 28.11 -7.64
C LYS A 39 15.90 27.64 -7.60
N THR A 40 15.68 26.33 -7.74
CA THR A 40 14.36 25.69 -7.71
C THR A 40 14.33 24.53 -6.71
N GLY A 41 13.14 24.02 -6.42
CA GLY A 41 12.92 22.95 -5.46
C GLY A 41 13.46 23.32 -4.07
N CYS A 42 14.11 22.35 -3.42
CA CYS A 42 14.73 22.55 -2.11
C CYS A 42 15.85 23.59 -2.11
N GLU A 43 16.60 23.73 -3.21
CA GLU A 43 17.67 24.73 -3.31
C GLU A 43 17.15 26.17 -3.29
N SER A 44 15.85 26.39 -3.53
CA SER A 44 15.24 27.72 -3.46
C SER A 44 15.02 28.23 -2.03
N ILE A 45 15.18 27.38 -1.02
CA ILE A 45 14.85 27.67 0.39
C ILE A 45 16.07 28.30 1.08
N PRO A 46 15.99 29.55 1.58
CA PRO A 46 17.12 30.25 2.21
C PRO A 46 17.33 29.85 3.68
N TYR A 47 16.38 29.12 4.28
CA TYR A 47 16.50 28.67 5.66
C TYR A 47 17.19 27.32 5.71
N ALA A 48 18.48 27.27 6.10
CA ALA A 48 19.30 26.06 6.07
C ALA A 48 18.64 24.82 6.72
N GLY A 49 17.93 24.99 7.85
CA GLY A 49 17.20 23.91 8.50
C GLY A 49 16.05 23.35 7.65
N LEU A 50 15.24 24.24 7.05
CA LEU A 50 14.12 23.84 6.19
C LEU A 50 14.61 23.30 4.84
N GLN A 51 15.69 23.86 4.30
CA GLN A 51 16.35 23.37 3.10
C GLN A 51 16.85 21.94 3.30
N ARG A 52 17.52 21.65 4.43
CA ARG A 52 17.97 20.30 4.77
C ARG A 52 16.79 19.34 4.93
N SER A 53 15.74 19.75 5.66
CA SER A 53 14.52 18.94 5.78
C SER A 53 13.92 18.62 4.42
N CYS A 54 13.88 19.59 3.50
CA CYS A 54 13.44 19.39 2.12
C CYS A 54 14.31 18.36 1.39
N GLN A 55 15.63 18.50 1.46
CA GLN A 55 16.59 17.64 0.75
C GLN A 55 16.62 16.19 1.25
N ASN A 56 16.22 15.97 2.50
CA ASN A 56 16.12 14.62 3.07
C ASN A 56 14.88 13.85 2.59
N LEU A 57 13.93 14.52 1.93
CA LEU A 57 12.73 13.89 1.39
C LEU A 57 13.00 13.35 -0.01
N ASP A 58 12.53 12.14 -0.27
CA ASP A 58 12.74 11.45 -1.55
C ASP A 58 11.41 11.24 -2.28
N VAL A 59 10.71 12.36 -2.50
CA VAL A 59 9.41 12.39 -3.17
C VAL A 59 9.49 11.71 -4.53
N ASP A 60 10.57 11.92 -5.29
CA ASP A 60 10.71 11.39 -6.63
C ASP A 60 10.81 9.85 -6.64
N LYS A 61 11.60 9.26 -5.75
CA LYS A 61 11.74 7.80 -5.64
C LYS A 61 10.40 7.09 -5.39
N TYR A 62 9.55 7.68 -4.56
CA TYR A 62 8.28 7.06 -4.17
C TYR A 62 7.09 7.51 -5.02
N CYS A 63 7.18 8.62 -5.76
CA CYS A 63 6.02 9.21 -6.43
C CYS A 63 6.10 9.36 -7.96
N LYS A 64 7.26 9.14 -8.60
CA LYS A 64 7.39 9.35 -10.07
C LYS A 64 6.89 8.18 -10.92
N ASP A 65 6.86 6.98 -10.40
CA ASP A 65 6.61 5.80 -11.22
C ASP A 65 5.12 5.44 -11.25
N ALA A 66 4.48 5.70 -12.39
CA ALA A 66 3.08 5.39 -12.63
C ALA A 66 2.77 3.88 -12.57
N SER A 67 3.78 3.01 -12.68
CA SER A 67 3.60 1.56 -12.48
C SER A 67 3.36 1.18 -11.01
N GLN A 68 3.57 2.11 -10.08
CA GLN A 68 3.33 1.92 -8.65
C GLN A 68 1.85 2.04 -8.26
N TYR A 69 1.01 2.59 -9.13
CA TYR A 69 -0.43 2.64 -8.91
C TYR A 69 -1.13 1.43 -9.53
N PRO A 70 -2.12 0.83 -8.85
CA PRO A 70 -2.84 -0.31 -9.37
C PRO A 70 -3.59 0.10 -10.64
N ARG A 71 -3.40 -0.67 -11.71
CA ARG A 71 -4.31 -0.61 -12.86
C ARG A 71 -5.59 -1.33 -12.46
N ALA A 72 -6.74 -0.80 -12.84
CA ALA A 72 -8.06 -1.35 -12.54
C ALA A 72 -8.26 -2.83 -12.98
N SER A 73 -7.36 -3.37 -13.80
CA SER A 73 -7.40 -4.74 -14.32
C SER A 73 -6.76 -5.81 -13.42
N GLN A 74 -6.32 -5.47 -12.20
CA GLN A 74 -5.59 -6.39 -11.30
C GLN A 74 -6.39 -6.73 -10.01
N GLY A 75 -7.71 -6.81 -10.11
CA GLY A 75 -8.58 -7.24 -9.00
C GLY A 75 -8.42 -8.73 -8.69
N THR A 76 -8.40 -9.10 -7.39
CA THR A 76 -8.28 -10.51 -6.97
C THR A 76 -9.63 -11.23 -6.90
N ARG A 77 -10.75 -10.53 -7.11
CA ARG A 77 -12.11 -11.07 -6.93
C ARG A 77 -12.39 -12.33 -7.74
N ALA A 78 -12.11 -12.30 -9.05
CA ALA A 78 -12.39 -13.44 -9.93
C ALA A 78 -11.55 -14.67 -9.57
N LEU A 79 -10.31 -14.45 -9.13
CA LEU A 79 -9.42 -15.52 -8.69
C LEU A 79 -9.91 -16.13 -7.37
N ARG A 80 -10.32 -15.28 -6.41
CA ARG A 80 -10.94 -15.72 -5.14
C ARG A 80 -12.21 -16.52 -5.37
N GLN A 81 -13.10 -16.08 -6.27
CA GLN A 81 -14.31 -16.85 -6.61
C GLN A 81 -13.97 -18.27 -7.09
N LYS A 82 -12.97 -18.41 -7.95
CA LYS A 82 -12.53 -19.72 -8.44
C LYS A 82 -11.95 -20.59 -7.33
N ILE A 83 -11.14 -20.01 -6.44
CA ILE A 83 -10.47 -20.70 -5.34
C ILE A 83 -11.45 -21.11 -4.23
N ASP A 84 -12.35 -20.20 -3.84
CA ASP A 84 -13.20 -20.36 -2.66
C ASP A 84 -14.51 -21.09 -2.98
N THR A 85 -14.96 -21.04 -4.24
CA THR A 85 -16.27 -21.58 -4.64
C THR A 85 -16.17 -22.60 -5.77
N ASP A 86 -15.68 -22.20 -6.95
CA ASP A 86 -15.85 -23.01 -8.17
C ASP A 86 -15.06 -24.33 -8.09
N LEU A 87 -13.76 -24.26 -7.82
CA LEU A 87 -12.90 -25.45 -7.73
C LEU A 87 -13.25 -26.36 -6.55
N PRO A 88 -13.50 -25.86 -5.32
CA PRO A 88 -13.95 -26.70 -4.21
C PRO A 88 -15.25 -27.45 -4.51
N ASN A 89 -16.20 -26.83 -5.22
CA ASN A 89 -17.45 -27.48 -5.62
C ASN A 89 -17.21 -28.56 -6.68
N GLU A 90 -16.35 -28.30 -7.67
CA GLU A 90 -15.94 -29.31 -8.65
C GLU A 90 -15.25 -30.51 -7.98
N ILE A 91 -14.33 -30.26 -7.06
CA ILE A 91 -13.63 -31.30 -6.28
C ILE A 91 -14.64 -32.14 -5.51
N LYS A 92 -15.55 -31.53 -4.74
CA LYS A 92 -16.60 -32.25 -4.00
C LYS A 92 -17.47 -33.12 -4.88
N LYS A 93 -17.80 -32.63 -6.09
CA LYS A 93 -18.57 -33.39 -7.08
C LYS A 93 -17.80 -34.61 -7.56
N LEU A 94 -16.51 -34.47 -7.85
CA LEU A 94 -15.63 -35.57 -8.25
C LEU A 94 -15.45 -36.59 -7.12
N GLU A 95 -15.21 -36.15 -5.88
CA GLU A 95 -15.11 -37.02 -4.69
C GLU A 95 -16.39 -37.86 -4.50
N SER A 96 -17.55 -37.22 -4.61
CA SER A 96 -18.85 -37.90 -4.50
C SER A 96 -19.07 -38.90 -5.64
N GLY A 97 -18.61 -38.57 -6.85
CA GLY A 97 -18.62 -39.47 -8.01
C GLY A 97 -17.75 -40.70 -7.80
N VAL A 98 -16.52 -40.52 -7.32
CA VAL A 98 -15.59 -41.61 -6.98
C VAL A 98 -16.21 -42.53 -5.94
N LYS A 99 -16.76 -41.97 -4.85
CA LYS A 99 -17.42 -42.76 -3.81
C LYS A 99 -18.59 -43.58 -4.35
N SER A 100 -19.42 -42.97 -5.19
CA SER A 100 -20.57 -43.66 -5.82
C SER A 100 -20.11 -44.82 -6.71
N LEU A 101 -19.03 -44.62 -7.48
CA LEU A 101 -18.44 -45.68 -8.30
C LEU A 101 -17.82 -46.80 -7.42
N GLN A 102 -17.16 -46.47 -6.32
CA GLN A 102 -16.63 -47.46 -5.37
C GLN A 102 -17.75 -48.32 -4.77
N GLU A 103 -18.88 -47.71 -4.41
CA GLU A 103 -20.08 -48.44 -3.96
C GLU A 103 -20.67 -49.32 -5.08
N ALA A 104 -20.59 -48.90 -6.34
CA ALA A 104 -21.00 -49.70 -7.49
C ALA A 104 -20.07 -50.90 -7.73
N VAL A 105 -18.74 -50.75 -7.55
CA VAL A 105 -17.78 -51.88 -7.61
C VAL A 105 -18.16 -52.97 -6.60
N ALA A 106 -18.54 -52.58 -5.37
CA ALA A 106 -18.93 -53.53 -4.32
C ALA A 106 -20.20 -54.32 -4.66
N LYS A 107 -21.06 -53.79 -5.54
CA LYS A 107 -22.32 -54.41 -5.97
C LYS A 107 -22.21 -55.15 -7.32
N ALA A 108 -21.14 -54.91 -8.08
CA ALA A 108 -20.93 -55.49 -9.39
C ALA A 108 -20.75 -57.01 -9.33
N THR A 109 -21.38 -57.72 -10.27
CA THR A 109 -21.49 -59.19 -10.23
C THR A 109 -20.51 -59.90 -11.16
N SER A 110 -19.93 -59.16 -12.12
CA SER A 110 -18.96 -59.70 -13.07
C SER A 110 -17.62 -58.96 -13.00
N GLU A 111 -16.53 -59.67 -13.32
CA GLU A 111 -15.20 -59.07 -13.37
C GLU A 111 -15.06 -58.02 -14.48
N ALA A 112 -15.75 -58.22 -15.62
CA ALA A 112 -15.76 -57.24 -16.71
C ALA A 112 -16.41 -55.90 -16.27
N GLU A 113 -17.52 -55.97 -15.54
CA GLU A 113 -18.19 -54.80 -14.98
C GLU A 113 -17.31 -54.08 -13.95
N LYS A 114 -16.70 -54.83 -13.01
CA LYS A 114 -15.75 -54.27 -12.03
C LYS A 114 -14.58 -53.57 -12.72
N GLN A 115 -14.02 -54.18 -13.77
CA GLN A 115 -12.89 -53.60 -14.50
C GLN A 115 -13.27 -52.29 -15.20
N SER A 116 -14.46 -52.21 -15.80
CA SER A 116 -15.00 -50.99 -16.40
C SER A 116 -15.21 -49.87 -15.36
N ILE A 117 -15.83 -50.19 -14.22
CA ILE A 117 -16.07 -49.21 -13.14
C ILE A 117 -14.73 -48.73 -12.56
N ASN A 118 -13.76 -49.62 -12.33
CA ASN A 118 -12.43 -49.26 -11.85
C ASN A 118 -11.67 -48.37 -12.83
N ALA A 119 -11.85 -48.52 -14.15
CA ALA A 119 -11.27 -47.62 -15.13
C ALA A 119 -11.85 -46.20 -14.99
N ASN A 120 -13.16 -46.07 -14.79
CA ASN A 120 -13.81 -44.77 -14.55
C ASN A 120 -13.35 -44.11 -13.24
N ILE A 121 -13.16 -44.90 -12.18
CA ILE A 121 -12.60 -44.42 -10.90
C ILE A 121 -11.21 -43.80 -11.14
N ARG A 122 -10.31 -44.50 -11.84
CA ARG A 122 -8.95 -43.99 -12.12
C ARG A 122 -8.96 -42.68 -12.92
N THR A 123 -9.87 -42.56 -13.88
CA THR A 123 -10.05 -41.31 -14.64
C THR A 123 -10.49 -40.17 -13.72
N MET A 124 -11.51 -40.39 -12.89
CA MET A 124 -11.99 -39.38 -11.95
C MET A 124 -10.94 -39.01 -10.89
N GLU A 125 -10.18 -39.97 -10.38
CA GLU A 125 -9.07 -39.73 -9.44
C GLU A 125 -7.95 -38.90 -10.10
N THR A 126 -7.68 -39.12 -11.39
CA THR A 126 -6.72 -38.30 -12.15
C THR A 126 -7.21 -36.87 -12.29
N ASP A 127 -8.48 -36.67 -12.64
CA ASP A 127 -9.10 -35.35 -12.74
C ASP A 127 -9.11 -34.63 -11.39
N LEU A 128 -9.43 -35.35 -10.31
CA LEU A 128 -9.42 -34.84 -8.94
C LEU A 128 -8.01 -34.39 -8.51
N ASN A 129 -6.98 -35.20 -8.81
CA ASN A 129 -5.59 -34.79 -8.58
C ASN A 129 -5.20 -33.55 -9.39
N ASN A 130 -5.64 -33.44 -10.63
CA ASN A 130 -5.40 -32.25 -11.46
C ASN A 130 -6.12 -31.02 -10.88
N ARG A 131 -7.35 -31.15 -10.40
CA ARG A 131 -8.10 -30.06 -9.76
C ARG A 131 -7.44 -29.57 -8.48
N TYR A 132 -6.94 -30.48 -7.63
CA TYR A 132 -6.18 -30.08 -6.45
C TYR A 132 -4.89 -29.34 -6.80
N LYS A 133 -4.15 -29.79 -7.82
CA LYS A 133 -2.96 -29.09 -8.32
C LYS A 133 -3.30 -27.68 -8.81
N THR A 134 -4.36 -27.54 -9.61
CA THR A 134 -4.83 -26.23 -10.08
C THR A 134 -5.23 -25.33 -8.92
N LEU A 135 -5.95 -25.84 -7.91
CA LEU A 135 -6.33 -25.08 -6.73
C LEU A 135 -5.09 -24.61 -5.94
N SER A 136 -4.08 -25.48 -5.77
CA SER A 136 -2.82 -25.12 -5.12
C SER A 136 -2.07 -24.04 -5.90
N GLN A 137 -2.00 -24.15 -7.22
CA GLN A 137 -1.37 -23.17 -8.09
C GLN A 137 -2.07 -21.81 -7.99
N MET A 138 -3.39 -21.77 -8.14
CA MET A 138 -4.17 -20.53 -8.05
C MET A 138 -4.04 -19.85 -6.68
N ASN A 139 -3.96 -20.63 -5.60
CA ASN A 139 -3.65 -20.08 -4.28
C ASN A 139 -2.26 -19.41 -4.24
N GLY A 140 -1.25 -20.03 -4.83
CA GLY A 140 0.10 -19.44 -4.95
C GLY A 140 0.10 -18.15 -5.77
N ASP A 141 -0.62 -18.13 -6.88
CA ASP A 141 -0.78 -16.95 -7.74
C ASP A 141 -1.50 -15.82 -6.97
N LEU A 142 -2.58 -16.13 -6.24
CA LEU A 142 -3.30 -15.16 -5.41
C LEU A 142 -2.39 -14.53 -4.33
N GLN A 143 -1.56 -15.33 -3.66
CA GLN A 143 -0.62 -14.80 -2.67
C GLN A 143 0.43 -13.87 -3.30
N THR A 144 0.90 -14.22 -4.51
CA THR A 144 1.86 -13.40 -5.27
C THR A 144 1.24 -12.06 -5.68
N ASP A 145 -0.02 -12.08 -6.12
CA ASP A 145 -0.78 -10.88 -6.47
C ASP A 145 -1.00 -9.99 -5.24
N ILE A 146 -1.43 -10.56 -4.11
CA ILE A 146 -1.60 -9.84 -2.84
C ILE A 146 -0.28 -9.18 -2.42
N ALA A 147 0.83 -9.91 -2.43
CA ALA A 147 2.14 -9.36 -2.05
C ALA A 147 2.60 -8.22 -2.98
N THR A 148 2.26 -8.30 -4.27
CA THR A 148 2.53 -7.24 -5.23
C THR A 148 1.69 -6.00 -4.95
N ILE A 149 0.41 -6.18 -4.62
CA ILE A 149 -0.51 -5.10 -4.26
C ILE A 149 -0.07 -4.44 -2.94
N ASP A 150 0.33 -5.21 -1.93
CA ASP A 150 0.81 -4.68 -0.64
C ASP A 150 2.06 -3.80 -0.81
N LYS A 151 3.02 -4.21 -1.64
CA LYS A 151 4.19 -3.38 -1.97
C LYS A 151 3.79 -2.04 -2.58
N ARG A 152 2.77 -2.03 -3.43
CA ARG A 152 2.24 -0.80 -4.04
C ARG A 152 1.54 0.08 -3.01
N ILE A 153 0.75 -0.50 -2.11
CA ILE A 153 0.14 0.23 -0.98
C ILE A 153 1.24 0.91 -0.15
N GLN A 154 2.27 0.15 0.26
CA GLN A 154 3.37 0.69 1.07
C GLN A 154 4.11 1.83 0.37
N ASN A 155 4.38 1.69 -0.94
CA ASN A 155 5.00 2.76 -1.73
C ASN A 155 4.09 3.98 -1.84
N GLY A 156 2.79 3.80 -2.09
CA GLY A 156 1.81 4.87 -2.13
C GLY A 156 1.73 5.61 -0.79
N GLU A 157 1.66 4.89 0.33
CA GLU A 157 1.65 5.49 1.67
C GLU A 157 2.93 6.29 1.93
N ARG A 158 4.09 5.77 1.50
CA ARG A 158 5.34 6.51 1.62
C ARG A 158 5.37 7.75 0.75
N CYS A 159 4.92 7.66 -0.50
CA CYS A 159 4.75 8.82 -1.38
C CYS A 159 3.86 9.89 -0.75
N SER A 160 2.71 9.49 -0.19
CA SER A 160 1.78 10.40 0.48
C SER A 160 2.46 11.12 1.65
N ARG A 161 3.19 10.39 2.50
CA ARG A 161 3.95 10.98 3.62
C ARG A 161 5.02 11.96 3.15
N GLU A 162 5.89 11.55 2.23
CA GLU A 162 6.99 12.39 1.72
C GLU A 162 6.45 13.69 1.09
N ARG A 163 5.30 13.61 0.40
CA ARG A 163 4.63 14.79 -0.15
C ARG A 163 4.00 15.68 0.90
N TYR A 164 3.39 15.09 1.92
CA TYR A 164 2.86 15.85 3.04
C TYR A 164 3.98 16.58 3.79
N ASP A 165 5.11 15.92 4.03
CA ASP A 165 6.26 16.52 4.69
C ASP A 165 6.84 17.65 3.83
N MET A 166 6.92 17.47 2.51
CA MET A 166 7.33 18.52 1.57
C MET A 166 6.36 19.72 1.59
N PHE A 167 5.05 19.45 1.64
CA PHE A 167 4.03 20.48 1.84
C PHE A 167 4.24 21.25 3.14
N GLN A 168 4.54 20.57 4.26
CA GLN A 168 4.81 21.22 5.54
C GLN A 168 6.08 22.07 5.50
N VAL A 169 7.13 21.61 4.80
CA VAL A 169 8.35 22.41 4.61
C VAL A 169 8.02 23.71 3.88
N PHE A 170 7.36 23.65 2.72
CA PHE A 170 7.00 24.87 1.99
C PHE A 170 6.05 25.78 2.78
N LYS A 171 5.09 25.21 3.52
CA LYS A 171 4.24 25.97 4.43
C LYS A 171 5.05 26.73 5.48
N ALA A 172 6.06 26.09 6.07
CA ALA A 172 6.94 26.71 7.06
C ALA A 172 7.85 27.78 6.44
N VAL A 173 8.35 27.57 5.22
CA VAL A 173 9.15 28.57 4.49
C VAL A 173 8.32 29.82 4.21
N ILE A 174 7.08 29.65 3.73
CA ILE A 174 6.14 30.75 3.49
C ILE A 174 5.87 31.51 4.78
N SER A 175 5.50 30.80 5.85
CA SER A 175 5.20 31.42 7.14
C SER A 175 6.38 32.20 7.71
N LYS A 176 7.60 31.68 7.60
CA LYS A 176 8.80 32.40 8.04
C LYS A 176 9.03 33.64 7.18
N ALA A 177 8.96 33.51 5.85
CA ALA A 177 9.17 34.63 4.93
C ALA A 177 8.13 35.75 5.09
N GLU A 178 6.88 35.41 5.39
CA GLU A 178 5.83 36.38 5.69
C GLU A 178 6.01 37.06 7.06
N SER A 179 6.76 36.44 7.98
CA SER A 179 7.08 37.00 9.30
C SER A 179 8.38 37.81 9.34
N GLU A 180 9.11 37.89 8.22
CA GLU A 180 10.36 38.66 8.16
C GLU A 180 10.09 40.16 8.33
N THR A 181 10.96 40.83 9.09
CA THR A 181 10.82 42.25 9.41
C THR A 181 11.98 43.10 8.91
N ASP A 182 13.13 42.48 8.56
CA ASP A 182 14.25 43.17 7.94
C ASP A 182 13.87 43.60 6.51
N PRO A 183 13.86 44.91 6.19
CA PRO A 183 13.46 45.40 4.87
C PRO A 183 14.28 44.82 3.70
N ALA A 184 15.57 44.52 3.92
CA ALA A 184 16.42 43.94 2.89
C ALA A 184 16.04 42.48 2.61
N VAL A 185 15.75 41.71 3.67
CA VAL A 185 15.28 40.33 3.55
C VAL A 185 13.88 40.28 2.94
N VAL A 186 12.96 41.15 3.38
CA VAL A 186 11.59 41.24 2.86
C VAL A 186 11.57 41.50 1.36
N LYS A 187 12.46 42.38 0.88
CA LYS A 187 12.61 42.69 -0.55
C LYS A 187 12.95 41.45 -1.38
N GLU A 188 13.83 40.58 -0.88
CA GLU A 188 14.25 39.35 -1.57
C GLU A 188 13.25 38.20 -1.37
N ALA A 189 12.55 38.15 -0.23
CA ALA A 189 11.59 37.12 0.12
C ALA A 189 10.27 37.25 -0.66
N THR A 190 9.74 38.47 -0.78
CA THR A 190 8.40 38.74 -1.32
C THR A 190 8.19 38.16 -2.73
N PRO A 191 9.11 38.33 -3.70
CA PRO A 191 8.93 37.77 -5.05
C PRO A 191 8.87 36.24 -5.08
N ARG A 192 9.43 35.56 -4.07
CA ARG A 192 9.52 34.10 -4.00
C ARG A 192 8.30 33.44 -3.37
N LEU A 193 7.50 34.20 -2.62
CA LEU A 193 6.29 33.67 -1.97
C LEU A 193 5.35 33.01 -2.97
N ALA A 194 5.18 33.59 -4.16
CA ALA A 194 4.36 33.00 -5.22
C ALA A 194 4.89 31.64 -5.68
N TYR A 195 6.21 31.52 -5.86
CA TYR A 195 6.85 30.27 -6.21
C TYR A 195 6.65 29.20 -5.12
N TRP A 196 6.93 29.52 -3.85
CA TRP A 196 6.78 28.56 -2.76
C TRP A 196 5.31 28.15 -2.52
N LYS A 197 4.36 29.07 -2.67
CA LYS A 197 2.92 28.76 -2.65
C LYS A 197 2.55 27.78 -3.77
N SER A 198 3.08 27.96 -4.97
CA SER A 198 2.87 27.00 -6.07
C SER A 198 3.45 25.61 -5.76
N GLN A 199 4.64 25.55 -5.13
CA GLN A 199 5.24 24.27 -4.73
C GLN A 199 4.40 23.60 -3.64
N GLN A 200 3.98 24.36 -2.63
CA GLN A 200 3.07 23.88 -1.58
C GLN A 200 1.81 23.23 -2.17
N ASP A 201 1.14 23.91 -3.10
CA ASP A 201 -0.10 23.42 -3.73
C ASP A 201 0.11 22.14 -4.54
N ILE A 202 1.22 22.03 -5.28
CA ILE A 202 1.56 20.83 -6.07
C ILE A 202 1.76 19.61 -5.15
N HIS A 203 2.30 19.81 -3.96
CA HIS A 203 2.48 18.74 -2.98
C HIS A 203 1.17 18.38 -2.27
N TYR A 204 0.27 19.34 -2.05
CA TYR A 204 -1.04 19.10 -1.44
C TYR A 204 -2.05 18.44 -2.39
N ARG A 205 -2.49 19.17 -3.42
CA ARG A 205 -3.74 18.88 -4.15
C ARG A 205 -3.61 17.75 -5.17
N VAL A 206 -2.59 17.80 -6.00
CA VAL A 206 -2.47 16.90 -7.18
C VAL A 206 -1.99 15.51 -6.78
N ARG A 207 -1.50 15.33 -5.55
CA ARG A 207 -0.67 14.17 -5.25
C ARG A 207 -0.91 13.52 -3.89
N ILE A 208 -1.46 14.19 -2.88
CA ILE A 208 -1.84 13.48 -1.64
C ILE A 208 -3.18 12.78 -1.83
N GLU A 209 -4.19 13.52 -2.29
CA GLU A 209 -5.55 12.99 -2.50
C GLU A 209 -5.57 11.89 -3.57
N ASP A 210 -4.92 12.14 -4.72
CA ASP A 210 -4.84 11.14 -5.81
C ASP A 210 -4.13 9.85 -5.38
N VAL A 211 -3.08 9.97 -4.56
CA VAL A 211 -2.36 8.82 -4.01
C VAL A 211 -3.25 8.06 -3.03
N GLN A 212 -4.00 8.74 -2.17
CA GLN A 212 -4.93 8.09 -1.26
C GLN A 212 -6.03 7.34 -2.01
N VAL A 213 -6.63 7.95 -3.03
CA VAL A 213 -7.62 7.28 -3.89
C VAL A 213 -7.02 6.04 -4.55
N ALA A 214 -5.78 6.10 -5.02
CA ALA A 214 -5.10 4.96 -5.61
C ALA A 214 -4.76 3.86 -4.58
N ILE A 215 -4.37 4.23 -3.35
CA ILE A 215 -4.16 3.29 -2.24
C ILE A 215 -5.47 2.56 -1.91
N GLU A 216 -6.59 3.26 -1.82
CA GLU A 216 -7.88 2.63 -1.52
C GLU A 216 -8.30 1.65 -2.63
N LYS A 217 -8.11 2.02 -3.90
CA LYS A 217 -8.31 1.07 -5.02
C LYS A 217 -7.41 -0.16 -4.91
N CYS A 218 -6.16 0.02 -4.50
CA CYS A 218 -5.24 -1.09 -4.22
C CYS A 218 -5.79 -2.02 -3.13
N LYS A 219 -6.27 -1.45 -2.02
CA LYS A 219 -6.87 -2.22 -0.91
C LYS A 219 -8.10 -2.98 -1.38
N ASP A 220 -8.96 -2.36 -2.18
CA ASP A 220 -10.13 -3.02 -2.77
C ASP A 220 -9.73 -4.22 -3.66
N CYS A 221 -8.71 -4.06 -4.52
CA CYS A 221 -8.19 -5.16 -5.33
C CYS A 221 -7.61 -6.29 -4.46
N ARG A 222 -6.83 -5.95 -3.41
CA ARG A 222 -6.24 -6.92 -2.46
C ARG A 222 -7.32 -7.74 -1.75
N ASP A 223 -8.37 -7.06 -1.30
CA ASP A 223 -9.45 -7.63 -0.50
C ASP A 223 -10.50 -8.34 -1.37
N GLY A 224 -10.37 -8.30 -2.70
CA GLY A 224 -11.28 -8.96 -3.64
C GLY A 224 -12.62 -8.25 -3.82
N LYS A 225 -12.68 -6.94 -3.53
CA LYS A 225 -13.86 -6.10 -3.77
C LYS A 225 -13.98 -5.66 -5.23
N GLN A 226 -12.85 -5.62 -5.94
CA GLN A 226 -12.73 -5.44 -7.40
C GLN A 226 -12.17 -6.71 -8.01
#